data_AF-A0A2M7RNU9-F1
#
_entry.id   AF-A0A2M7RNU9-F1
#
_cell.length_a   1.000
_cell.length_b   1.000
_cell.length_c   1.000
_cell.angle_alpha   90.00
_cell.angle_beta   90.00
_cell.angle_gamma   90.00
#
_symmetry.space_group_name_H-M   'P 1'
#
loop_
_entity.id
_entity.type
_entity.pdbx_description
1 polymer ?
#
loop_
_entity_poly.entity_id
_entity_poly.type
_entity_poly.pdbx_seq_one_letter_code
_entity_poly.pdbx_strand_id
1 'polypeptide(L)'
;MRQYPIEKMRNIGIIAHIDAGKTTVSERILFYTGVSHKLGEVHDGAAIMDWMVQERERGITITSAATTLYWTPRDFFQDKINEHQINIIDTPGHIDFTAEVQRSLRVLDGAVVV
;
A
#
# COMPACT_ATOMS: atom_id res chain seq x y z
N MET A 1 20.40 -0.06 13.15
CA MET A 1 19.97 1.15 13.89
C MET A 1 18.79 1.76 13.13
N ARG A 2 17.70 2.17 13.78
CA ARG A 2 16.54 2.76 13.08
C ARG A 2 16.93 4.12 12.50
N GLN A 3 16.63 4.35 11.22
CA GLN A 3 16.98 5.59 10.51
C GLN A 3 15.96 6.71 10.78
N TYR A 4 14.69 6.35 11.01
CA TYR A 4 13.62 7.28 11.43
C TYR A 4 13.16 6.97 12.87
N PRO A 5 12.80 8.02 13.65
CA PRO A 5 12.19 7.82 14.96
C PRO A 5 10.80 7.18 14.83
N ILE A 6 10.35 6.46 15.87
CA ILE A 6 9.03 5.81 15.93
C ILE A 6 7.91 6.80 15.60
N GLU A 7 8.03 8.04 16.09
CA GLU A 7 7.07 9.13 15.91
C GLU A 7 6.77 9.41 14.42
N LYS A 8 7.72 9.10 13.53
CA LYS A 8 7.68 9.36 12.08
C LYS A 8 7.50 8.09 11.24
N MET A 9 7.27 6.94 11.88
CA MET A 9 6.99 5.68 11.21
C MET A 9 5.50 5.38 11.26
N ARG A 10 4.89 5.00 10.14
CA ARG A 10 3.46 4.62 10.08
C ARG A 10 3.28 3.33 9.29
N ASN A 11 2.60 2.36 9.89
CA ASN A 11 2.12 1.16 9.20
C ASN A 11 0.65 1.38 8.84
N ILE A 12 0.35 1.50 7.55
CA ILE A 12 -0.99 1.84 7.06
C ILE A 12 -1.50 0.71 6.17
N GLY A 13 -2.69 0.20 6.46
CA GLY A 13 -3.37 -0.76 5.59
C GLY A 13 -4.32 -0.07 4.63
N ILE A 14 -4.36 -0.49 3.37
CA ILE A 14 -5.44 -0.12 2.44
C ILE A 14 -6.42 -1.29 2.41
N ILE A 15 -7.69 -0.99 2.65
CA ILE A 15 -8.74 -2.00 2.85
C ILE A 15 -9.98 -1.57 2.08
N ALA A 16 -10.57 -2.49 1.34
CA ALA A 16 -11.81 -2.23 0.61
C ALA A 16 -12.53 -3.53 0.31
N HIS A 17 -13.78 -3.44 -0.16
CA HIS A 17 -14.45 -4.55 -0.79
C HIS A 17 -13.82 -4.90 -2.16
N ILE A 18 -14.18 -6.07 -2.73
CA ILE A 18 -13.73 -6.48 -4.07
C ILE A 18 -14.12 -5.39 -5.08
N ASP A 19 -13.23 -5.12 -6.04
CA ASP A 19 -13.41 -4.15 -7.13
C ASP A 19 -13.60 -2.68 -6.73
N ALA A 20 -13.37 -2.32 -5.45
CA ALA A 20 -13.42 -0.92 -4.98
C ALA A 20 -12.16 -0.09 -5.32
N GLY A 21 -11.17 -0.66 -6.01
CA GLY A 21 -9.98 0.07 -6.45
C GLY A 21 -8.88 0.24 -5.40
N LYS A 22 -8.90 -0.55 -4.33
CA LYS A 22 -7.89 -0.58 -3.26
C LYS A 22 -6.44 -0.65 -3.79
N THR A 23 -6.17 -1.57 -4.70
CA THR A 23 -4.83 -1.74 -5.28
C THR A 23 -4.47 -0.58 -6.21
N THR A 24 -5.44 -0.02 -6.93
CA THR A 24 -5.24 1.23 -7.70
C THR A 24 -4.81 2.38 -6.81
N VAL A 25 -5.40 2.53 -5.62
CA VAL A 25 -5.00 3.54 -4.64
C VAL A 25 -3.56 3.30 -4.19
N SER A 26 -3.21 2.05 -3.84
CA SER A 26 -1.85 1.66 -3.45
C SER A 26 -0.81 2.00 -4.52
N GLU A 27 -1.06 1.65 -5.79
CA GLU A 27 -0.19 1.97 -6.93
C GLU A 27 -0.02 3.48 -7.15
N ARG A 28 -1.11 4.26 -6.99
CA ARG A 28 -1.05 5.72 -7.09
C ARG A 28 -0.22 6.33 -5.98
N ILE A 29 -0.32 5.82 -4.75
CA ILE A 29 0.53 6.28 -3.65
C ILE A 29 2.00 6.02 -3.99
N LEU A 30 2.35 4.81 -4.45
CA LEU A 30 3.73 4.49 -4.85
C LEU A 30 4.26 5.41 -5.96
N PHE A 31 3.42 5.76 -6.93
CA PHE A 31 3.77 6.68 -8.00
C PHE A 31 4.03 8.09 -7.47
N TYR A 32 3.14 8.63 -6.62
CA TYR A 32 3.31 9.97 -6.06
C TYR A 32 4.49 10.09 -5.11
N THR A 33 4.90 8.98 -4.48
CA THR A 33 6.10 8.94 -3.62
C THR A 33 7.38 8.65 -4.40
N GLY A 34 7.29 8.44 -5.72
CA GLY A 34 8.44 8.14 -6.58
C GLY A 34 9.04 6.74 -6.37
N VAL A 35 8.34 5.84 -5.67
CA VAL A 35 8.77 4.44 -5.46
C VAL A 35 8.52 3.63 -6.73
N SER A 36 7.43 3.92 -7.44
CA SER A 36 7.18 3.42 -8.78
C SER A 36 7.27 4.53 -9.81
N HIS A 37 7.95 4.27 -10.93
CA HIS A 37 8.02 5.18 -12.08
C HIS A 37 7.03 4.81 -13.21
N LYS A 38 6.21 3.76 -13.00
CA LYS A 38 5.18 3.34 -13.96
C LYS A 38 3.82 3.35 -13.26
N LEU A 39 2.88 4.10 -13.83
CA LEU A 39 1.46 3.96 -13.52
C LEU A 39 0.96 2.73 -14.28
N GLY A 40 1.06 1.55 -13.67
CA GLY A 40 0.37 0.38 -14.17
C GLY A 40 -1.12 0.49 -13.85
N GLU A 41 -2.00 0.29 -14.83
CA GLU A 41 -3.39 0.01 -14.53
C GLU A 41 -3.48 -1.46 -14.09
N VAL A 42 -4.15 -1.72 -12.96
CA VAL A 42 -4.41 -3.08 -12.45
C VAL A 42 -5.10 -3.95 -13.50
N HIS A 43 -5.93 -3.34 -14.34
CA HIS A 43 -6.65 -4.03 -15.43
C HIS A 43 -5.73 -4.55 -16.54
N ASP A 44 -4.53 -4.00 -16.70
CA ASP A 44 -3.55 -4.45 -17.70
C ASP A 44 -2.54 -5.47 -17.11
N GLY A 45 -2.74 -5.94 -15.87
CA GLY A 45 -1.86 -6.89 -15.20
C GLY A 45 -0.47 -6.32 -14.86
N ALA A 46 -0.32 -4.99 -14.88
CA ALA A 46 0.94 -4.28 -14.68
C ALA A 46 1.12 -3.74 -13.24
N ALA A 47 0.22 -4.09 -12.31
CA ALA A 47 0.35 -3.71 -10.92
C ALA A 47 1.62 -4.33 -10.31
N ILE A 48 2.36 -3.51 -9.57
CA ILE A 48 3.62 -3.90 -8.93
C ILE A 48 3.31 -4.72 -7.67
N MET A 49 2.22 -4.41 -6.98
CA MET A 49 1.79 -5.11 -5.77
C MET A 49 1.29 -6.54 -6.04
N ASP A 50 0.64 -6.78 -7.17
CA ASP A 50 0.18 -8.10 -7.59
C ASP A 50 1.32 -8.85 -8.29
N TRP A 51 2.14 -9.56 -7.53
CA TRP A 51 3.31 -10.27 -8.05
C TRP A 51 2.99 -11.71 -8.46
N MET A 52 1.90 -12.30 -7.95
CA MET A 52 1.48 -13.64 -8.37
C MET A 52 0.82 -13.59 -9.74
N VAL A 53 1.11 -14.60 -10.56
CA VAL A 53 0.50 -14.75 -11.89
C VAL A 53 -1.03 -14.84 -11.77
N GLN A 54 -1.53 -15.54 -10.77
CA GLN A 54 -2.96 -15.70 -10.51
C GLN A 54 -3.65 -14.40 -10.09
N GLU A 55 -2.95 -13.51 -9.38
CA GLU A 55 -3.48 -12.20 -9.01
C GLU A 55 -3.67 -11.35 -10.27
N ARG A 56 -2.67 -11.34 -11.16
CA ARG A 56 -2.71 -10.62 -12.44
C ARG A 56 -3.75 -11.18 -13.41
N GLU A 57 -3.83 -12.50 -13.55
CA GLU A 57 -4.78 -13.15 -14.45
C GLU A 57 -6.23 -12.95 -14.03
N ARG A 58 -6.49 -12.80 -12.73
CA ARG A 58 -7.84 -12.68 -12.17
C ARG A 58 -8.21 -11.25 -11.76
N GLY A 59 -7.26 -10.33 -11.75
CA GLY A 59 -7.47 -8.95 -11.29
C GLY A 59 -7.86 -8.84 -9.82
N ILE A 60 -7.41 -9.78 -8.97
CA ILE A 60 -7.71 -9.79 -7.53
C ILE A 60 -6.42 -9.82 -6.71
N THR A 61 -6.43 -9.15 -5.56
CA THR A 61 -5.38 -9.27 -4.54
C THR A 61 -5.63 -10.52 -3.70
N ILE A 62 -4.68 -11.46 -3.69
CA ILE A 62 -4.74 -12.73 -2.93
C ILE A 62 -3.87 -12.64 -1.67
N THR A 63 -2.69 -12.04 -1.80
CA THR A 63 -1.71 -11.90 -0.71
C THR A 63 -1.49 -10.46 -0.33
N SER A 64 -1.16 -10.21 0.94
CA SER A 64 -0.85 -8.84 1.36
C SER A 64 0.52 -8.43 0.84
N ALA A 65 0.59 -7.29 0.15
CA ALA A 65 1.85 -6.70 -0.29
C ALA A 65 2.26 -5.56 0.64
N ALA A 66 3.50 -5.59 1.14
CA ALA A 66 4.04 -4.55 2.00
C ALA A 66 5.13 -3.76 1.28
N THR A 67 4.99 -2.43 1.21
CA THR A 67 6.00 -1.55 0.60
C THR A 67 6.30 -0.36 1.49
N THR A 68 7.59 -0.06 1.66
CA THR A 68 8.05 1.14 2.35
C THR A 68 8.19 2.29 1.38
N LEU A 69 7.69 3.46 1.78
CA LEU A 69 7.79 4.71 1.06
C LEU A 69 8.10 5.86 2.02
N TYR A 70 8.48 7.01 1.44
CA TYR A 70 8.81 8.20 2.19
C TYR A 70 7.90 9.35 1.75
N TRP A 71 7.30 10.03 2.72
CA TRP A 71 6.35 11.11 2.46
C TRP A 71 6.69 12.33 3.29
N THR A 72 6.94 13.45 2.60
CA THR A 72 7.03 14.77 3.23
C THR A 72 5.71 15.50 2.98
N PRO A 73 4.97 15.92 4.03
CA PRO A 73 3.71 16.64 3.84
C PRO A 73 3.90 17.90 3.00
N ARG A 74 2.89 18.26 2.19
CA ARG A 74 2.99 19.34 1.20
C ARG A 74 3.40 20.68 1.82
N ASP A 75 2.88 20.99 3.01
CA ASP A 75 3.19 22.23 3.73
C ASP A 75 4.66 22.35 4.15
N PHE A 76 5.38 21.22 4.15
CA PHE A 76 6.78 21.11 4.55
C PHE A 76 7.67 20.54 3.44
N PHE A 77 7.26 20.62 2.16
CA PHE A 77 7.98 19.96 1.07
C PHE A 77 9.45 20.42 0.90
N GLN A 78 9.80 21.59 1.42
CA GLN A 78 11.17 22.11 1.43
C GLN A 78 12.02 21.54 2.59
N ASP A 79 11.36 21.01 3.62
CA ASP A 79 11.95 20.57 4.88
C ASP A 79 11.89 19.04 5.03
N LYS A 80 12.91 18.35 4.51
CA LYS A 80 13.06 16.89 4.68
C LYS A 80 13.10 16.43 6.13
N ILE A 81 13.31 17.33 7.09
CA ILE A 81 13.21 16.99 8.50
C ILE A 81 11.80 16.51 8.86
N ASN A 82 10.75 16.91 8.13
CA ASN A 82 9.37 16.49 8.36
C ASN A 82 8.95 15.26 7.53
N GLU A 83 9.92 14.58 6.91
CA GLU A 83 9.66 13.34 6.17
C GLU A 83 9.26 12.20 7.11
N HIS A 84 8.27 11.43 6.69
CA HIS A 84 7.78 10.25 7.39
C HIS A 84 8.11 9.01 6.58
N GLN A 85 8.49 7.94 7.27
CA GLN A 85 8.56 6.60 6.68
C GLN A 85 7.19 5.94 6.83
N ILE A 86 6.59 5.53 5.71
CA ILE A 86 5.30 4.85 5.71
C ILE A 86 5.49 3.45 5.13
N ASN A 87 5.00 2.44 5.83
CA ASN A 87 4.87 1.09 5.32
C ASN A 87 3.41 0.86 4.95
N ILE A 88 3.12 0.73 3.67
CA ILE A 88 1.78 0.43 3.19
C ILE A 88 1.62 -1.09 3.10
N ILE A 89 0.49 -1.59 3.58
CA ILE A 89 0.04 -2.96 3.41
C ILE A 89 -1.23 -2.97 2.56
N ASP A 90 -1.14 -3.41 1.32
CA ASP A 90 -2.31 -3.65 0.47
C ASP A 90 -2.93 -5.00 0.86
N THR A 91 -4.21 -5.03 1.26
CA THR A 91 -4.85 -6.25 1.80
C THR A 91 -5.82 -6.90 0.82
N PRO A 92 -6.06 -8.22 0.86
CA PRO A 92 -7.08 -8.84 0.01
C PRO A 92 -8.48 -8.24 0.24
N GLY A 93 -9.25 -8.03 -0.84
CA GLY A 93 -10.63 -7.54 -0.76
C GLY A 93 -11.68 -8.66 -0.74
N HIS A 94 -11.29 -9.88 -1.10
CA HIS A 94 -12.18 -11.03 -1.24
C HIS A 94 -12.40 -11.75 0.09
N ILE A 95 -13.64 -12.16 0.36
CA ILE A 95 -14.04 -12.79 1.63
C ILE A 95 -13.26 -14.09 1.93
N ASP A 96 -12.93 -14.86 0.90
CA ASP A 96 -12.12 -16.08 1.00
C ASP A 96 -10.73 -15.85 1.61
N PHE A 97 -10.22 -14.61 1.61
CA PHE A 97 -8.91 -14.25 2.18
C PHE A 97 -9.01 -13.49 3.50
N THR A 98 -10.13 -13.60 4.21
CA THR A 98 -10.36 -12.92 5.50
C THR A 98 -9.26 -13.20 6.54
N ALA A 99 -8.69 -14.41 6.56
CA ALA A 99 -7.61 -14.75 7.49
C ALA A 99 -6.34 -13.88 7.27
N GLU A 100 -6.03 -13.59 6.00
CA GLU A 100 -4.90 -12.75 5.62
C GLU A 100 -5.17 -11.28 5.98
N VAL A 101 -6.38 -10.79 5.72
CA VAL A 101 -6.82 -9.44 6.14
C VAL A 101 -6.71 -9.28 7.66
N GLN A 102 -7.21 -10.24 8.44
CA GLN A 102 -7.14 -10.21 9.90
C GLN A 102 -5.70 -10.23 10.42
N ARG A 103 -4.81 -10.97 9.76
CA ARG A 103 -3.38 -10.99 10.10
C ARG A 103 -2.74 -9.63 9.86
N SER A 104 -2.99 -9.05 8.68
CA SER A 104 -2.45 -7.74 8.30
C SER A 104 -2.95 -6.64 9.22
N LEU A 105 -4.24 -6.64 9.58
CA LEU A 105 -4.84 -5.66 10.48
C LEU A 105 -4.17 -5.55 11.87
N ARG A 106 -3.62 -6.65 12.40
CA ARG A 106 -3.02 -6.67 13.74
C ARG A 106 -1.69 -5.94 13.85
N VAL A 107 -1.04 -5.64 12.72
CA VAL A 107 0.29 -5.01 12.68
C VAL A 107 0.24 -3.54 12.23
N LEU A 108 -0.97 -3.02 11.96
CA LEU A 108 -1.18 -1.67 11.47
C LEU A 108 -1.33 -0.66 12.60
N ASP A 109 -0.80 0.54 12.38
CA ASP A 109 -1.04 1.70 13.22
C ASP A 109 -2.35 2.42 12.79
N GLY A 110 -2.77 2.25 11.53
CA GLY A 110 -4.00 2.80 10.99
C GLY A 110 -4.40 2.16 9.66
N ALA A 111 -5.59 2.48 9.17
CA ALA A 111 -6.09 1.97 7.89
C ALA A 111 -6.84 3.04 7.10
N VAL A 112 -6.76 2.94 5.78
CA VAL A 112 -7.57 3.68 4.81
C VAL A 112 -8.62 2.72 4.27
N VAL A 113 -9.88 3.03 4.57
CA VAL A 113 -11.02 2.29 4.02
C VAL A 113 -11.46 2.98 2.73
N VAL A 114 -11.45 2.23 1.64
CA VAL A 114 -11.86 2.69 0.29
C VAL A 114 -13.28 2.19 0.01
#